data_AF-A0A7W2SLK3-F1
#
_entry.id   AF-A0A7W2SLK3-F1
#
_cell.length_a   1.000
_cell.length_b   1.000
_cell.length_c   1.000
_cell.angle_alpha   90.00
_cell.angle_beta   90.00
_cell.angle_gamma   90.00
#
_symmetry.space_group_name_H-M   'P 1'
#
loop_
_entity.id
_entity.type
_entity.pdbx_description
1 polymer ?
#
loop_
_entity_poly.entity_id
_entity_poly.type
_entity_poly.pdbx_seq_one_letter_code
_entity_poly.pdbx_strand_id
1 'polypeptide(L)'
;MSYEFEGNDCLPSINGGYLVIRFNGAEVGMVSVPSPIFADRHRDSINQNHDEFEDENGNTYDVFVSSSNVGVDWTVNVSNSDLEQEIENLVAVEYIANDY
;
A
#
# COMPACT_ATOMS: atom_id res chain seq x y z
N MET A 1 -2.50 15.85 -11.69
CA MET A 1 -2.40 14.54 -12.37
C MET A 1 -2.49 13.44 -11.32
N SER A 2 -2.89 12.23 -11.70
CA SER A 2 -2.91 11.06 -10.81
C SER A 2 -2.19 9.89 -11.46
N TYR A 3 -1.45 9.12 -10.66
CA TYR A 3 -0.73 7.92 -11.09
C TYR A 3 -1.04 6.77 -10.11
N GLU A 4 -1.23 5.58 -10.64
CA GLU A 4 -1.57 4.39 -9.87
C GLU A 4 -0.36 3.43 -9.83
N PHE A 5 0.04 3.05 -8.63
CA PHE A 5 1.04 2.01 -8.39
C PHE A 5 0.32 0.77 -7.86
N GLU A 6 0.51 -0.36 -8.51
CA GLU A 6 -0.02 -1.65 -8.07
C GLU A 6 1.13 -2.62 -7.76
N GLY A 7 0.90 -3.49 -6.79
CA GLY A 7 1.79 -4.59 -6.52
C GLY A 7 1.09 -5.70 -5.79
N ASN A 8 1.65 -6.90 -5.92
CA ASN A 8 1.19 -8.06 -5.19
C ASN A 8 2.36 -8.82 -4.58
N ASP A 9 2.08 -9.46 -3.45
CA ASP A 9 2.93 -10.48 -2.88
C ASP A 9 2.12 -11.78 -2.77
N CYS A 10 2.64 -12.85 -3.35
CA CYS A 10 2.03 -14.18 -3.33
C CYS A 10 2.16 -14.88 -1.97
N LEU A 11 2.81 -14.26 -0.99
CA LEU A 11 2.92 -14.77 0.36
C LEU A 11 1.89 -14.07 1.27
N PRO A 12 1.02 -14.84 1.96
CA PRO A 12 0.07 -14.25 2.90
C PRO A 12 0.83 -13.59 4.07
N SER A 13 0.37 -12.42 4.49
CA SER A 13 0.94 -11.69 5.63
C SER A 13 0.50 -12.32 6.96
N ILE A 14 1.04 -13.49 7.31
CA ILE A 14 0.58 -14.28 8.47
C ILE A 14 0.50 -13.43 9.76
N ASN A 15 1.44 -12.50 9.94
CA ASN A 15 1.50 -11.56 11.07
C ASN A 15 1.31 -10.09 10.64
N GLY A 16 0.68 -9.86 9.49
CA GLY A 16 0.54 -8.55 8.87
C GLY A 16 1.85 -8.05 8.27
N GLY A 17 1.93 -6.75 8.02
CA GLY A 17 3.12 -6.10 7.48
C GLY A 17 2.91 -4.61 7.34
N TYR A 18 3.78 -3.97 6.57
CA TYR A 18 3.73 -2.54 6.29
C TYR A 18 4.04 -2.26 4.83
N LEU A 19 3.31 -1.32 4.25
CA LEU A 19 3.63 -0.70 2.98
C LEU A 19 4.33 0.62 3.26
N VAL A 20 5.58 0.72 2.81
CA VAL A 20 6.40 1.92 2.96
C VAL A 20 6.34 2.68 1.64
N ILE A 21 5.89 3.93 1.70
CA ILE A 21 5.80 4.82 0.57
C ILE A 21 6.93 5.83 0.69
N ARG A 22 7.76 5.91 -0.35
CA ARG A 22 8.87 6.85 -0.45
C ARG A 22 8.67 7.80 -1.62
N PHE A 23 8.91 9.09 -1.38
CA PHE A 23 8.97 10.11 -2.42
C PHE A 23 10.40 10.66 -2.49
N ASN A 24 11.01 10.60 -3.67
CA ASN A 24 12.39 11.03 -3.91
C ASN A 24 13.41 10.38 -2.94
N GLY A 25 13.18 9.12 -2.60
CA GLY A 25 14.00 8.35 -1.65
C GLY A 25 13.77 8.64 -0.17
N ALA A 26 12.91 9.61 0.19
CA ALA A 26 12.52 9.87 1.57
C ALA A 26 11.19 9.17 1.90
N GLU A 27 11.07 8.60 3.09
CA GLU A 27 9.81 8.03 3.58
C GLU A 27 8.78 9.14 3.82
N VAL A 28 7.62 9.02 3.18
CA VAL A 28 6.51 9.98 3.31
C VAL A 28 5.33 9.39 4.07
N GLY A 29 5.20 8.06 4.08
CA GLY A 29 4.13 7.40 4.79
C GLY A 29 4.35 5.89 4.92
N MET A 30 3.68 5.33 5.91
CA MET A 30 3.67 3.89 6.16
C MET A 30 2.23 3.45 6.44
N VAL A 31 1.74 2.47 5.69
CA VAL A 31 0.39 1.93 5.84
C VAL A 31 0.46 0.50 6.35
N SER A 32 -0.28 0.19 7.40
CA SER A 32 -0.33 -1.17 7.92
C SER A 32 -1.04 -2.12 6.96
N VAL A 33 -0.41 -3.25 6.67
CA VAL A 33 -1.02 -4.40 5.99
C VAL A 33 -1.63 -5.30 7.06
N PRO A 34 -2.97 -5.45 7.07
CA PRO A 34 -3.62 -6.25 8.09
C PRO A 34 -3.38 -7.74 7.83
N SER A 35 -3.27 -8.54 8.89
CA SER A 35 -3.18 -9.99 8.74
C SER A 35 -4.47 -10.58 8.15
N PRO A 36 -4.38 -11.65 7.35
CA PRO A 36 -5.55 -12.29 6.79
C PRO A 36 -6.36 -12.99 7.89
N ILE A 37 -7.69 -13.01 7.72
CA ILE A 37 -8.58 -13.64 8.69
C ILE A 37 -8.68 -15.15 8.38
N PHE A 38 -8.12 -15.98 9.25
CA PHE A 38 -8.24 -17.44 9.17
C PHE A 38 -9.56 -17.91 9.81
N ALA A 39 -10.68 -17.62 9.15
CA ALA A 39 -12.00 -18.12 9.54
C ALA A 39 -12.41 -19.38 8.73
N ASP A 40 -13.12 -20.30 9.38
CA ASP A 40 -13.51 -21.64 8.88
C ASP A 40 -14.43 -21.61 7.62
N ARG A 41 -14.85 -20.41 7.18
CA ARG A 41 -15.63 -20.21 5.94
C ARG A 41 -14.79 -19.43 4.94
N HIS A 42 -14.27 -20.16 3.95
CA HIS A 42 -13.38 -19.78 2.83
C HIS A 42 -13.69 -18.47 2.06
N ARG A 43 -14.82 -17.78 2.31
CA ARG A 43 -15.28 -16.65 1.50
C ARG A 43 -15.05 -15.28 2.14
N ASP A 44 -14.74 -15.22 3.44
CA ASP A 44 -14.57 -13.97 4.21
C ASP A 44 -13.13 -13.79 4.73
N SER A 45 -12.16 -14.51 4.17
CA SER A 45 -10.75 -14.47 4.59
C SER A 45 -9.96 -13.31 3.99
N ILE A 46 -10.62 -12.19 3.68
CA ILE A 46 -9.99 -10.99 3.14
C ILE A 46 -10.09 -9.89 4.20
N ASN A 47 -8.95 -9.28 4.52
CA ASN A 47 -8.86 -8.15 5.42
C ASN A 47 -8.32 -6.95 4.64
N GLN A 48 -8.98 -5.80 4.75
CA GLN A 48 -8.66 -4.63 3.95
C GLN A 48 -8.32 -3.45 4.86
N ASN A 49 -7.34 -2.66 4.43
CA ASN A 49 -7.02 -1.39 5.05
C ASN A 49 -7.00 -0.31 3.96
N HIS A 50 -7.60 0.83 4.29
CA HIS A 50 -7.63 2.00 3.44
C HIS A 50 -7.08 3.16 4.23
N ASP A 51 -6.11 3.87 3.67
CA ASP A 51 -5.48 5.02 4.30
C ASP A 51 -5.28 6.14 3.27
N GLU A 52 -5.46 7.37 3.70
CA GLU A 52 -5.34 8.56 2.87
C GLU A 52 -4.54 9.62 3.62
N PHE A 53 -3.48 10.10 2.99
CA PHE A 53 -2.63 11.14 3.58
C PHE A 53 -2.03 12.07 2.52
N GLU A 54 -1.58 13.24 2.96
CA GLU A 54 -0.95 14.27 2.13
C GLU A 54 0.49 14.52 2.63
N ASP A 55 1.44 14.68 1.71
CA ASP A 55 2.82 15.07 2.06
C ASP A 55 3.04 16.59 2.04
N GLU A 56 4.22 17.03 2.47
CA GLU A 56 4.61 18.44 2.50
C GLU A 56 4.71 19.09 1.11
N ASN A 57 4.72 18.29 0.04
CA ASN A 57 4.77 18.75 -1.36
C ASN A 57 3.38 18.83 -2.00
N GLY A 58 2.30 18.59 -1.24
CA GLY A 58 0.92 18.59 -1.73
C GLY A 58 0.58 17.35 -2.58
N ASN A 59 1.35 16.26 -2.47
CA ASN A 59 0.95 14.98 -3.04
C ASN A 59 -0.06 14.31 -2.11
N THR A 60 -1.22 13.94 -2.64
CA THR A 60 -2.22 13.12 -1.95
C THR A 60 -2.00 11.65 -2.32
N TYR A 61 -1.86 10.80 -1.31
CA TYR A 61 -1.69 9.36 -1.42
C TYR A 61 -2.96 8.68 -0.91
N ASP A 62 -3.62 7.93 -1.80
CA ASP A 62 -4.76 7.07 -1.50
C ASP A 62 -4.29 5.61 -1.59
N VAL A 63 -4.22 4.94 -0.45
CA VAL A 63 -3.61 3.62 -0.30
C VAL A 63 -4.67 2.60 0.05
N PHE A 64 -4.82 1.61 -0.83
CA PHE A 64 -5.69 0.47 -0.61
C PHE A 64 -4.87 -0.80 -0.49
N VAL A 65 -5.08 -1.54 0.59
CA VAL A 65 -4.38 -2.79 0.87
C VAL A 65 -5.40 -3.87 1.17
N SER A 66 -5.21 -5.05 0.58
CA SER A 66 -6.04 -6.22 0.76
C SER A 66 -5.17 -7.43 1.07
N SER A 67 -5.31 -8.01 2.26
CA SER A 67 -4.63 -9.26 2.62
C SER A 67 -5.61 -10.41 2.65
N SER A 68 -5.20 -11.55 2.10
CA SER A 68 -5.96 -12.78 2.05
C SER A 68 -5.10 -13.99 2.38
N ASN A 69 -5.71 -15.17 2.40
CA ASN A 69 -4.99 -16.43 2.55
C ASN A 69 -4.12 -16.80 1.34
N VAL A 70 -4.23 -16.08 0.21
CA VAL A 70 -3.43 -16.32 -1.00
C VAL A 70 -2.32 -15.29 -1.21
N GLY A 71 -2.33 -14.17 -0.46
CA GLY A 71 -1.35 -13.11 -0.65
C GLY A 71 -1.81 -11.75 -0.14
N VAL A 72 -1.02 -10.73 -0.46
CA VAL A 72 -1.32 -9.32 -0.24
C VAL A 72 -1.36 -8.62 -1.58
N ASP A 73 -2.44 -7.90 -1.84
CA ASP A 73 -2.59 -7.02 -2.99
C ASP A 73 -2.69 -5.59 -2.49
N TRP A 74 -2.05 -4.66 -3.19
CA TRP A 74 -2.10 -3.25 -2.83
C TRP A 74 -2.13 -2.34 -4.05
N THR A 75 -2.75 -1.18 -3.86
CA THR A 75 -2.87 -0.12 -4.85
C THR A 75 -2.62 1.21 -4.15
N VAL A 76 -1.71 2.01 -4.69
CA VAL A 76 -1.40 3.36 -4.21
C VAL A 76 -1.69 4.34 -5.34
N ASN A 77 -2.69 5.18 -5.15
CA ASN A 77 -3.04 6.26 -6.06
C ASN A 77 -2.41 7.56 -5.55
N VAL A 78 -1.47 8.11 -6.32
CA VAL A 78 -0.82 9.37 -5.99
C VAL A 78 -1.34 10.46 -6.91
N SER A 79 -1.87 11.53 -6.35
CA SER A 79 -2.34 12.68 -7.11
C SER A 79 -1.72 13.98 -6.60
N ASN A 80 -1.39 14.87 -7.52
CA ASN A 80 -0.89 16.20 -7.21
C ASN A 80 -1.40 17.20 -8.26
N SER A 81 -1.94 18.33 -7.81
CA SER A 81 -2.47 19.38 -8.69
C SER A 81 -1.41 20.29 -9.31
N ASP A 82 -0.25 20.41 -8.67
CA ASP A 82 0.79 21.40 -8.95
C ASP A 82 2.02 20.81 -9.67
N LEU A 83 2.21 19.49 -9.64
CA LEU A 83 3.32 18.81 -10.32
C LEU A 83 2.97 18.45 -11.78
N GLU A 84 3.74 19.00 -12.73
CA GLU A 84 3.78 18.58 -14.14
C GLU A 84 4.73 17.39 -14.40
N GLN A 85 5.55 17.01 -13.42
CA GLN A 85 6.58 15.97 -13.57
C GLN A 85 6.02 14.55 -13.42
N GLU A 86 6.73 13.57 -13.98
CA GLU A 86 6.40 12.15 -13.89
C GLU A 86 6.55 11.64 -12.45
N ILE A 87 5.45 11.67 -11.68
CA ILE A 87 5.31 11.13 -10.32
C ILE A 87 5.80 9.67 -10.25
N GLU A 88 5.65 8.91 -11.33
CA GLU A 88 6.12 7.52 -11.50
C GLU A 88 7.59 7.32 -11.11
N ASN A 89 8.48 8.26 -11.49
CA ASN A 89 9.91 8.11 -11.25
C ASN A 89 10.34 8.59 -9.85
N LEU A 90 9.44 9.26 -9.13
CA LEU A 90 9.72 9.85 -7.82
C LEU A 90 9.15 9.03 -6.67
N VAL A 91 8.05 8.32 -6.90
CA VAL A 91 7.41 7.48 -5.89
C VAL A 91 7.91 6.05 -6.00
N ALA A 92 8.31 5.49 -4.86
CA ALA A 92 8.61 4.08 -4.71
C ALA A 92 7.76 3.49 -3.59
N VAL A 93 7.18 2.32 -3.82
CA VAL A 93 6.36 1.60 -2.85
C VAL A 93 7.02 0.25 -2.57
N GLU A 94 7.23 -0.05 -1.30
CA GLU A 94 7.88 -1.29 -0.85
C GLU A 94 7.01 -1.97 0.21
N TYR A 95 6.70 -3.25 -0.01
CA TYR A 95 6.01 -4.07 0.97
C TYR A 95 7.03 -4.78 1.88
N ILE A 96 6.82 -4.69 3.18
CA ILE A 96 7.64 -5.33 4.22
C ILE A 96 6.72 -6.21 5.07
N ALA A 97 6.86 -7.54 4.91
CA ALA A 97 6.13 -8.50 5.73
C ALA A 97 6.69 -8.56 7.16
N ASN A 98 5.82 -8.80 8.15
CA ASN A 98 6.28 -9.13 9.51
C ASN A 98 6.72 -10.59 9.57
N ASP A 99 8.03 -10.82 9.77
CA ASP A 99 8.67 -12.15 9.78
C ASP A 99 8.66 -12.86 11.16
N TYR A 100 7.91 -12.35 12.14
CA TYR A 100 7.98 -12.80 13.55
C TYR A 100 6.79 -13.61 14.01
#